data_AF-A0A7Y4YYG1-F1
#
_entry.id   AF-A0A7Y4YYG1-F1
#
_cell.length_a   1.000
_cell.length_b   1.000
_cell.length_c   1.000
_cell.angle_alpha   90.00
_cell.angle_beta   90.00
_cell.angle_gamma   90.00
#
_symmetry.space_group_name_H-M   'P 1'
#
loop_
_entity.id
_entity.type
_entity.pdbx_description
1 polymer ?
#
loop_
_entity_poly.entity_id
_entity_poly.type
_entity_poly.pdbx_seq_one_letter_code
_entity_poly.pdbx_strand_id
1 'polypeptide(L)'
;MNAAKGRRLGFWAVLALCVGNMIGSGIYLLPATLAPLGWNQMLGWLVTIGGALALALVFARLSAAVPRAGGPYAYADQAFGPLAGYVAAWSYWVMTWVGNGAIAIAVVSNLSLIFPAIAETPGLPAVLA
;
A
#
# COMPACT_ATOMS: atom_id res chain seq x y z
N MET A 1 -10.81 33.95 17.61
CA MET A 1 -9.36 33.64 17.53
C MET A 1 -9.14 32.20 17.97
N ASN A 2 -8.22 31.51 17.28
CA ASN A 2 -7.73 30.13 17.49
C ASN A 2 -8.61 28.97 17.02
N ALA A 3 -8.62 28.75 15.70
CA ALA A 3 -8.76 27.42 15.14
C ALA A 3 -7.53 26.59 15.55
N ALA A 4 -7.73 25.46 16.23
CA ALA A 4 -6.67 24.54 16.60
C ALA A 4 -5.85 24.17 15.35
N LYS A 5 -4.56 24.54 15.32
CA LYS A 5 -3.65 24.24 14.21
C LYS A 5 -3.40 22.73 14.23
N GLY A 6 -4.20 21.98 13.45
CA GLY A 6 -4.11 20.53 13.37
C GLY A 6 -2.67 20.07 13.10
N ARG A 7 -2.19 19.10 13.89
CA ARG A 7 -0.84 18.54 13.76
C ARG A 7 -0.66 17.96 12.36
N ARG A 8 0.11 18.64 11.51
CA ARG A 8 0.49 18.13 10.19
C ARG A 8 1.65 17.15 10.36
N LEU A 9 1.61 16.04 9.65
CA LEU A 9 2.74 15.12 9.57
C LEU A 9 3.92 15.82 8.86
N GLY A 10 5.11 15.73 9.43
CA GLY A 10 6.33 16.23 8.80
C GLY A 10 6.78 15.33 7.64
N PHE A 11 7.69 15.83 6.80
CA PHE A 11 8.20 15.12 5.63
C PHE A 11 8.65 13.69 5.94
N TRP A 12 9.50 13.52 6.95
CA TRP A 12 10.04 12.21 7.34
C TRP A 12 8.96 11.23 7.79
N ALA A 13 7.92 11.71 8.49
CA ALA A 13 6.81 10.87 8.90
C ALA A 13 5.98 10.40 7.69
N VAL A 14 5.70 11.29 6.75
CA VAL A 14 4.97 10.94 5.51
C VAL A 14 5.81 9.98 4.66
N LEU A 15 7.11 10.21 4.54
CA LEU A 15 8.02 9.32 3.81
C LEU A 15 8.04 7.92 4.43
N ALA A 16 8.20 7.82 5.74
CA ALA A 16 8.20 6.54 6.45
C ALA A 16 6.88 5.79 6.28
N LEU A 17 5.74 6.49 6.34
CA LEU A 17 4.41 5.92 6.10
C LEU A 17 4.27 5.39 4.66
N CYS A 18 4.70 6.17 3.67
CA CYS A 18 4.68 5.74 2.27
C CYS A 18 5.56 4.50 2.04
N VAL A 19 6.80 4.52 2.52
CA VAL A 19 7.74 3.40 2.36
C VAL A 19 7.22 2.15 3.07
N GLY A 20 6.72 2.28 4.30
CA GLY A 20 6.15 1.18 5.06
C GLY A 20 4.96 0.53 4.34
N ASN A 21 4.04 1.34 3.82
CA ASN A 21 2.89 0.83 3.07
C ASN A 21 3.27 0.17 1.73
N MET A 22 4.36 0.60 1.07
CA MET A 22 4.79 0.02 -0.21
C MET A 22 5.59 -1.27 -0.07
N ILE A 23 6.45 -1.39 0.96
CA ILE A 23 7.24 -2.62 1.18
C ILE A 23 6.32 -3.78 1.58
N GLY A 24 5.42 -3.53 2.55
CA GLY A 24 4.43 -4.50 3.02
C GLY A 24 5.01 -5.88 3.36
N SER A 25 4.18 -6.91 3.26
CA SER A 25 4.59 -8.31 3.43
C SER A 25 5.16 -8.94 2.14
N GLY A 26 4.90 -8.33 0.98
CA GLY A 26 5.30 -8.88 -0.33
C GLY A 26 6.81 -9.02 -0.51
N ILE A 27 7.60 -8.15 0.14
CA ILE A 27 9.07 -8.19 0.03
C ILE A 27 9.69 -9.52 0.51
N TYR A 28 9.02 -10.21 1.45
CA TYR A 28 9.51 -11.49 1.98
C TYR A 28 9.22 -12.66 1.05
N LEU A 29 8.16 -12.57 0.23
CA LEU A 29 7.74 -13.64 -0.68
C LEU A 29 8.39 -13.51 -2.06
N LEU A 30 8.66 -12.27 -2.51
CA LEU A 30 9.20 -11.98 -3.84
C LEU A 30 10.51 -12.73 -4.17
N PRO A 31 11.51 -12.84 -3.27
CA PRO A 31 12.74 -13.57 -3.60
C PRO A 31 12.49 -15.04 -3.92
N ALA A 32 11.61 -15.70 -3.16
CA ALA A 32 11.28 -17.11 -3.38
C ALA A 32 10.52 -17.32 -4.69
N THR A 33 9.61 -16.41 -5.06
CA THR A 33 8.83 -16.51 -6.29
C THR A 33 9.62 -16.13 -7.53
N LEU A 34 10.61 -15.24 -7.41
CA LEU A 34 11.46 -14.79 -8.52
C LEU A 34 12.76 -15.59 -8.67
N ALA A 35 13.19 -16.34 -7.65
CA ALA A 35 14.40 -17.17 -7.71
C ALA A 35 14.47 -18.10 -8.94
N PRO A 36 13.38 -18.78 -9.37
CA PRO A 36 13.42 -19.63 -10.57
C PRO A 36 13.71 -18.87 -11.88
N LEU A 37 13.48 -17.55 -11.92
CA LEU A 37 13.70 -16.72 -13.11
C LEU A 37 15.17 -16.32 -13.30
N GLY A 38 16.02 -16.51 -12.27
CA GLY A 38 17.44 -16.15 -12.33
C GLY A 38 17.66 -14.69 -12.66
N TRP A 39 18.60 -14.39 -13.58
CA TRP A 39 18.92 -13.00 -13.97
C TRP A 39 17.83 -12.32 -14.81
N ASN A 40 16.92 -13.08 -15.43
CA ASN A 40 15.87 -12.52 -16.30
C ASN A 40 14.91 -11.59 -15.56
N GLN A 41 14.78 -11.73 -14.24
CA GLN A 41 13.96 -10.85 -13.41
C GLN A 41 14.44 -9.39 -13.41
N MET A 42 15.71 -9.12 -13.74
CA MET A 42 16.27 -7.76 -13.78
C MET A 42 15.55 -6.86 -14.79
N LEU A 43 15.19 -7.41 -15.95
CA LEU A 43 14.38 -6.67 -16.94
C LEU A 43 13.00 -6.34 -16.39
N GLY A 44 12.39 -7.30 -15.68
CA GLY A 44 11.12 -7.08 -14.99
C GLY A 44 11.22 -5.92 -13.98
N TRP A 45 12.24 -5.94 -13.13
CA TRP A 45 12.49 -4.88 -12.15
C TRP A 45 12.72 -3.52 -12.80
N LEU A 46 13.46 -3.44 -13.91
CA LEU A 46 13.66 -2.19 -14.64
C LEU A 46 12.33 -1.61 -15.15
N VAL A 47 11.48 -2.46 -15.75
CA VAL A 47 10.15 -2.05 -16.22
C VAL A 47 9.26 -1.61 -15.05
N THR A 48 9.25 -2.38 -13.95
CA THR A 48 8.46 -2.07 -12.76
C THR A 48 8.90 -0.75 -12.11
N ILE A 49 10.20 -0.53 -11.94
CA ILE A 49 10.73 0.72 -11.39
C ILE A 49 10.39 1.90 -12.31
N GLY A 50 10.57 1.73 -13.62
CA GLY A 50 10.20 2.75 -14.60
C GLY A 50 8.71 3.15 -14.51
N GLY A 51 7.81 2.16 -14.46
CA GLY A 51 6.37 2.40 -14.31
C GLY A 51 6.01 3.03 -12.98
N ALA A 52 6.61 2.57 -11.88
CA ALA A 52 6.38 3.11 -10.54
C ALA A 52 6.83 4.57 -10.43
N LEU A 53 7.98 4.93 -11.00
CA LEU A 53 8.47 6.31 -11.02
C LEU A 53 7.58 7.21 -11.88
N ALA A 54 7.11 6.73 -13.04
CA ALA A 54 6.16 7.47 -13.86
C ALA A 54 4.87 7.79 -13.08
N LEU A 55 4.31 6.78 -12.39
CA LEU A 55 3.11 6.95 -11.57
C LEU A 55 3.35 7.90 -10.38
N ALA A 56 4.51 7.79 -9.71
CA ALA A 56 4.89 8.68 -8.63
C ALA A 56 4.98 10.15 -9.09
N LEU A 57 5.53 10.41 -10.28
CA LEU A 57 5.59 11.76 -10.86
C LEU A 57 4.19 12.30 -11.21
N VAL A 58 3.28 11.45 -11.71
CA VAL A 58 1.89 11.84 -11.94
C VAL A 58 1.23 12.26 -10.63
N PHE A 59 1.32 11.44 -9.58
CA PHE A 59 0.74 11.78 -8.29
C PHE A 59 1.39 13.00 -7.64
N ALA A 60 2.70 13.19 -7.79
CA ALA A 60 3.39 14.39 -7.33
C ALA A 60 2.81 15.65 -7.99
N ARG A 61 2.66 15.65 -9.32
CA ARG A 61 2.07 16.78 -10.06
C ARG A 61 0.61 17.02 -9.71
N LEU A 62 -0.20 15.96 -9.60
CA LEU A 62 -1.62 16.07 -9.23
C LEU A 62 -1.78 16.60 -7.80
N SER A 63 -0.94 16.16 -6.86
CA SER A 63 -0.99 16.64 -5.47
C SER A 63 -0.66 18.13 -5.34
N ALA A 64 0.20 18.65 -6.23
CA ALA A 64 0.51 20.07 -6.32
C ALA A 64 -0.61 20.87 -7.00
N ALA A 65 -1.24 20.31 -8.05
CA ALA A 65 -2.32 20.95 -8.78
C ALA A 65 -3.66 20.96 -8.00
N VAL A 66 -3.90 19.92 -7.21
CA VAL A 66 -5.15 19.70 -6.47
C VAL A 66 -4.82 19.46 -4.99
N PRO A 67 -4.51 20.52 -4.21
CA PRO A 67 -4.11 20.41 -2.81
C PRO A 67 -5.32 20.20 -1.89
N ARG A 68 -6.19 19.23 -2.22
CA ARG A 68 -7.35 18.81 -1.42
C ARG A 68 -7.07 17.46 -0.76
N ALA A 69 -7.61 17.28 0.43
CA ALA A 69 -7.62 15.96 1.07
C ALA A 69 -8.46 14.98 0.22
N GLY A 70 -8.02 13.73 0.14
CA GLY A 70 -8.71 12.67 -0.61
C GLY A 70 -7.88 11.98 -1.70
N GLY A 71 -6.73 12.55 -2.08
CA GLY A 71 -5.79 11.91 -3.01
C GLY A 71 -6.46 11.54 -4.35
N PRO A 72 -6.34 10.29 -4.83
CA PRO A 72 -6.92 9.85 -6.12
C PRO A 72 -8.42 10.15 -6.28
N TYR A 73 -9.19 10.08 -5.20
CA TYR A 73 -10.61 10.43 -5.22
C TYR A 73 -10.83 11.90 -5.62
N ALA A 74 -10.08 12.83 -5.00
CA ALA A 74 -10.22 14.25 -5.27
C ALA A 74 -9.83 14.59 -6.72
N TYR A 75 -8.86 13.87 -7.29
CA TYR A 75 -8.46 14.04 -8.68
C TYR A 75 -9.56 13.56 -9.64
N ALA A 76 -10.16 12.38 -9.37
CA ALA A 76 -11.23 11.83 -10.18
C ALA A 76 -12.52 12.68 -10.11
N ASP A 77 -12.87 13.16 -8.91
CA ASP A 77 -14.00 14.06 -8.69
C ASP A 77 -13.85 15.36 -9.49
N GLN A 78 -12.66 15.96 -9.48
CA GLN A 78 -12.42 17.21 -10.19
C GLN A 78 -12.37 17.03 -11.72
N ALA A 79 -11.83 15.91 -12.20
CA ALA A 79 -11.67 15.67 -13.64
C ALA A 79 -12.94 15.14 -14.33
N PHE A 80 -13.71 14.29 -13.64
CA PHE A 80 -14.80 13.51 -14.24
C PHE A 80 -16.14 13.67 -13.51
N GLY A 81 -16.17 14.46 -12.42
CA GLY A 81 -17.38 14.77 -11.66
C GLY A 81 -17.68 13.81 -10.50
N PRO A 82 -18.79 14.07 -9.77
CA PRO A 82 -19.06 13.44 -8.48
C PRO A 82 -19.20 11.92 -8.51
N LEU A 83 -19.76 11.36 -9.59
CA LEU A 83 -19.95 9.91 -9.72
C LEU A 83 -18.61 9.18 -9.82
N ALA A 84 -17.68 9.70 -10.63
CA ALA A 84 -16.35 9.12 -10.78
C ALA A 84 -15.55 9.23 -9.48
N GLY A 85 -15.65 10.37 -8.79
CA GLY A 85 -15.13 10.53 -7.44
C GLY A 85 -15.67 9.47 -6.49
N TYR A 86 -17.00 9.30 -6.42
CA TYR A 86 -17.63 8.31 -5.55
C TYR A 86 -17.13 6.89 -5.82
N VAL A 87 -17.08 6.46 -7.08
CA VAL A 87 -16.60 5.12 -7.45
C VAL A 87 -15.13 4.93 -7.06
N ALA A 88 -14.27 5.94 -7.29
CA ALA A 88 -12.86 5.88 -6.90
C ALA A 88 -12.69 5.78 -5.38
N ALA A 89 -13.43 6.59 -4.60
CA ALA A 89 -13.38 6.57 -3.14
C ALA A 89 -13.87 5.22 -2.58
N TRP A 90 -15.01 4.73 -3.09
CA TRP A 90 -15.57 3.46 -2.65
C TRP A 90 -14.65 2.28 -2.97
N SER A 91 -14.11 2.23 -4.19
CA SER A 91 -13.19 1.16 -4.62
C SER A 91 -11.92 1.15 -3.76
N TYR A 92 -11.34 2.33 -3.50
CA TYR A 92 -10.16 2.45 -2.65
C TYR A 92 -10.42 2.02 -1.20
N TRP A 93 -11.58 2.42 -0.66
CA TRP A 93 -11.98 2.05 0.70
C TRP A 93 -12.14 0.53 0.84
N VAL A 94 -12.88 -0.11 -0.07
CA VAL A 94 -13.05 -1.57 -0.09
C VAL A 94 -11.71 -2.28 -0.24
N MET A 95 -10.85 -1.82 -1.17
CA MET A 95 -9.51 -2.38 -1.37
C MET A 95 -8.68 -2.33 -0.08
N THR A 96 -8.75 -1.22 0.66
CA THR A 96 -7.99 -1.04 1.91
C THR A 96 -8.44 -2.01 3.00
N TRP A 97 -9.75 -2.19 3.17
CA TRP A 97 -10.28 -3.15 4.14
C TRP A 97 -9.92 -4.59 3.82
N VAL A 98 -10.06 -4.98 2.56
CA VAL A 98 -9.69 -6.34 2.12
C VAL A 98 -8.17 -6.55 2.25
N GLY A 99 -7.37 -5.53 1.94
CA GLY A 99 -5.91 -5.56 2.08
C GLY A 99 -5.45 -5.78 3.52
N ASN A 100 -6.13 -5.19 4.51
CA ASN A 100 -5.77 -5.37 5.92
C ASN A 100 -5.84 -6.83 6.37
N GLY A 101 -6.81 -7.61 5.88
CA GLY A 101 -6.88 -9.05 6.18
C GLY A 101 -5.68 -9.81 5.63
N ALA A 102 -5.25 -9.51 4.40
CA ALA A 102 -4.05 -10.11 3.81
C ALA A 102 -2.77 -9.75 4.59
N ILE A 103 -2.68 -8.52 5.09
CA ILE A 103 -1.57 -8.07 5.94
C ILE A 103 -1.53 -8.88 7.23
N ALA A 104 -2.67 -9.06 7.90
CA ALA A 104 -2.73 -9.79 9.16
C ALA A 104 -2.33 -11.27 9.01
N ILE A 105 -2.83 -11.94 7.97
CA ILE A 105 -2.42 -13.31 7.62
C ILE A 105 -0.92 -13.39 7.37
N ALA A 106 -0.36 -12.42 6.64
CA ALA A 106 1.06 -12.40 6.37
C ALA A 106 1.90 -12.20 7.65
N VAL A 107 1.46 -11.39 8.60
CA VAL A 107 2.13 -11.22 9.89
C VAL A 107 2.12 -12.51 10.68
N VAL A 108 0.96 -13.18 10.80
CA VAL A 108 0.85 -14.46 11.51
C VAL A 108 1.70 -15.55 10.86
N SER A 109 1.72 -15.59 9.52
CA SER A 109 2.58 -16.50 8.76
C SER A 109 4.08 -16.25 9.01
N ASN A 110 4.51 -15.00 9.16
CA ASN A 110 5.90 -14.71 9.54
C ASN A 110 6.18 -15.08 11.01
N LEU A 111 5.23 -14.88 11.92
CA LEU A 111 5.39 -15.26 13.33
C LEU A 111 5.50 -16.77 13.54
N SER A 112 4.84 -17.58 12.71
CA SER A 112 4.92 -19.05 12.81
C SER A 112 6.32 -19.60 12.49
N LEU A 113 7.16 -18.84 11.76
CA LEU A 113 8.58 -19.18 11.56
C LEU A 113 9.38 -19.13 12.87
N ILE A 114 8.96 -18.29 13.82
CA ILE A 114 9.60 -18.11 15.13
C ILE A 114 8.92 -19.00 16.18
N PHE A 115 7.59 -19.13 16.11
CA PHE A 115 6.77 -19.93 17.02
C PHE A 115 5.99 -21.01 16.24
N PRO A 116 6.57 -22.20 16.01
CA PRO A 116 5.97 -23.25 15.18
C PRO A 116 4.59 -23.72 15.67
N ALA A 117 4.33 -23.63 16.98
CA ALA A 117 3.05 -23.98 17.60
C ALA A 117 1.84 -23.24 16.97
N ILE A 118 2.07 -22.07 16.38
CA ILE A 118 1.04 -21.30 15.64
C ILE A 118 0.58 -22.08 14.40
N ALA A 119 1.51 -22.70 13.66
CA ALA A 119 1.19 -23.45 12.45
C ALA A 119 0.67 -24.87 12.75
N GLU A 120 1.14 -25.48 13.84
CA GLU A 120 0.78 -26.86 14.19
C GLU A 120 -0.63 -27.00 14.77
N THR A 121 -1.19 -25.92 15.34
CA THR A 121 -2.54 -25.94 15.93
C THR A 121 -3.60 -25.58 14.89
N PRO A 122 -4.53 -26.49 14.53
CA PRO A 122 -5.57 -26.20 13.54
C PRO A 122 -6.43 -25.00 13.97
N GLY A 123 -6.62 -24.04 13.07
CA GLY A 123 -7.45 -22.84 13.29
C GLY A 123 -6.77 -21.70 14.06
N LEU A 124 -5.66 -21.94 14.75
CA LEU A 124 -4.93 -20.90 15.49
C LEU A 124 -4.39 -19.76 14.58
N PRO A 125 -3.88 -20.03 13.36
CA PRO A 125 -3.47 -18.96 12.45
C PRO A 125 -4.61 -18.02 12.04
N ALA A 126 -5.84 -18.55 11.92
CA ALA A 126 -7.00 -17.77 11.51
C ALA A 126 -7.58 -16.92 12.65
N VAL A 127 -7.37 -17.31 13.91
CA VAL A 127 -7.80 -16.54 15.09
C VAL A 127 -6.83 -15.41 15.41
N LEU A 128 -5.54 -15.60 15.10
CA LEU A 128 -4.49 -14.60 15.37
C LEU A 128 -4.35 -13.55 14.25
N ALA A 129 -4.93 -13.80 13.07
CA ALA A 129 -4.93 -12.90 11.91
C ALA A 129 -6.22 -12.07 11.88
#